data_AF-A0A937Y8L2-F1
#
_entry.id   AF-A0A937Y8L2-F1
#
_cell.length_a   1.000
_cell.length_b   1.000
_cell.length_c   1.000
_cell.angle_alpha   90.00
_cell.angle_beta   90.00
_cell.angle_gamma   90.00
#
_symmetry.space_group_name_H-M   'P 1'
#
loop_
_entity.id
_entity.type
_entity.pdbx_description
1 polymer ?
#
loop_
_entity_poly.entity_id
_entity_poly.type
_entity_poly.pdbx_seq_one_letter_code
_entity_poly.pdbx_strand_id
1 'polypeptide(L)'
;MSLKTAQAGEARPAAPPHQAGGTLFYIVGASGVGKDSLIDTLRSRLPAHRFVFARRTITRPENSVGEAHDACTEDEFAERAVRGGFLLWWAAHGLHYGLPVALADQLAAGRHVIANGSRGKAAELAQRVPRLVVIEIEAPPELIAARLASRGRESGDDIARRLTRASTAYPDTVNVVRVTNDSDLHTGAIRLIHAIVSKLEDDTAGARRGPDARIAPPGRLESAPQQSAGAILRRKLAGERLAQAEWNTLLQAVVEGSIKGAELDTMLIACANDLDDEELACVARWRCGLMPRESWGREPVVDKHSLGGTAGSRVTMIVVPIVAAHGMLIPKTSSRAITSAAGTADAMEVLARVDLNPSDLRRVVEQAGGCIAWNGRLNHSVLDESMHRLERLLALDTRRWSVASILSKKWSAGSTHVVVDVPYMPGGKVASLQEAQAVAAMFDSLGTRLGMTVRAYPSDGAAPIGRGIGPALEVRDVLQVLEGDPRAPADLRDKALLFAARILALDPTIGDLAQGESRARELLASGDARRAMQAIIEAQGATARASAASLALHPICTAQSGTVRAIDARRISTIARLAGAPADPHAGVDLACHPGKHLTADAPLYRVQATSAERLAAAVAAAHADTGIRLG
;
A
#
# COMPACT_ATOMS: atom_id res chain seq x y z
N MET A 1 -31.51 -24.98 -40.27
CA MET A 1 -32.46 -24.20 -41.10
C MET A 1 -32.34 -22.74 -40.66
N SER A 2 -31.96 -21.84 -41.57
CA SER A 2 -31.56 -20.45 -41.26
C SER A 2 -32.66 -19.63 -40.57
N LEU A 3 -32.32 -18.99 -39.45
CA LEU A 3 -33.20 -18.05 -38.77
C LEU A 3 -33.06 -16.65 -39.42
N LYS A 4 -34.08 -16.29 -40.21
CA LYS A 4 -34.33 -14.94 -40.74
C LYS A 4 -34.99 -14.06 -39.66
N THR A 5 -34.71 -12.76 -39.80
CA THR A 5 -35.26 -11.59 -39.10
C THR A 5 -36.79 -11.57 -39.02
N ALA A 6 -37.33 -11.27 -37.84
CA ALA A 6 -38.73 -10.89 -37.64
C ALA A 6 -38.83 -9.63 -36.76
N GLN A 7 -39.58 -8.63 -37.24
CA GLN A 7 -40.00 -7.42 -36.52
C GLN A 7 -41.42 -7.61 -35.95
N ALA A 8 -41.65 -7.18 -34.71
CA ALA A 8 -42.89 -6.70 -34.07
C ALA A 8 -42.52 -6.42 -32.58
N GLY A 9 -42.99 -5.42 -31.84
CA GLY A 9 -44.20 -4.61 -31.91
C GLY A 9 -44.85 -4.56 -30.51
N GLU A 10 -44.57 -3.49 -29.77
CA GLU A 10 -45.35 -2.82 -28.69
C GLU A 10 -45.55 -3.34 -27.24
N ALA A 11 -45.40 -2.33 -26.35
CA ALA A 11 -46.03 -2.02 -25.05
C ALA A 11 -45.66 -2.80 -23.77
N ARG A 12 -44.89 -2.13 -22.89
CA ARG A 12 -44.81 -2.39 -21.44
C ARG A 12 -45.16 -1.10 -20.66
N PRO A 13 -45.83 -1.21 -19.50
CA PRO A 13 -46.44 -0.07 -18.80
C PRO A 13 -45.38 0.85 -18.17
N ALA A 14 -45.71 2.15 -18.09
CA ALA A 14 -44.85 3.19 -17.55
C ALA A 14 -44.48 2.93 -16.07
N ALA A 15 -43.17 2.88 -15.80
CA ALA A 15 -42.62 2.80 -14.45
C ALA A 15 -42.58 4.19 -13.77
N PRO A 16 -42.70 4.27 -12.44
CA PRO A 16 -42.78 5.52 -11.69
C PRO A 16 -41.47 6.34 -11.77
N PRO A 17 -41.51 7.67 -11.59
CA PRO A 17 -40.37 8.54 -11.85
C PRO A 17 -39.37 8.53 -10.68
N HIS A 18 -38.07 8.55 -11.03
CA HIS A 18 -36.90 8.77 -10.17
C HIS A 18 -36.33 7.61 -9.31
N GLN A 19 -36.06 6.45 -9.92
CA GLN A 19 -34.88 5.63 -9.54
C GLN A 19 -33.97 5.47 -10.76
N ALA A 20 -32.72 5.91 -10.65
CA ALA A 20 -31.73 5.76 -11.70
C ALA A 20 -31.37 4.27 -11.86
N GLY A 21 -31.70 3.67 -13.02
CA GLY A 21 -31.42 2.25 -13.29
C GLY A 21 -29.93 1.89 -13.18
N GLY A 22 -29.64 0.62 -12.90
CA GLY A 22 -28.28 0.09 -12.80
C GLY A 22 -27.50 0.14 -14.12
N THR A 23 -26.19 -0.03 -14.02
CA THR A 23 -25.25 0.03 -15.15
C THR A 23 -24.68 -1.36 -15.40
N LEU A 24 -24.65 -1.80 -16.66
CA LEU A 24 -24.00 -3.04 -17.04
C LEU A 24 -22.56 -2.75 -17.46
N PHE A 25 -21.61 -3.30 -16.70
CA PHE A 25 -20.18 -3.29 -16.99
C PHE A 25 -19.82 -4.57 -17.74
N TYR A 26 -19.58 -4.44 -19.04
CA TYR A 26 -19.30 -5.54 -19.96
C TYR A 26 -17.80 -5.66 -20.20
N ILE A 27 -17.17 -6.66 -19.57
CA ILE A 27 -15.71 -6.84 -19.58
C ILE A 27 -15.31 -7.68 -20.79
N VAL A 28 -14.48 -7.09 -21.65
CA VAL A 28 -13.98 -7.68 -22.91
C VAL A 28 -12.46 -7.60 -22.97
N GLY A 29 -11.84 -8.34 -23.89
CA GLY A 29 -10.39 -8.36 -24.05
C GLY A 29 -9.89 -9.67 -24.64
N ALA A 30 -8.62 -9.70 -25.05
CA ALA A 30 -8.01 -10.87 -25.68
C ALA A 30 -8.01 -12.10 -24.75
N SER A 31 -7.84 -13.30 -25.33
CA SER A 31 -7.56 -14.50 -24.52
C SER A 31 -6.21 -14.34 -23.81
N GLY A 32 -6.10 -14.79 -22.56
CA GLY A 32 -4.87 -14.66 -21.76
C GLY A 32 -4.63 -13.28 -21.12
N VAL A 33 -5.47 -12.28 -21.38
CA VAL A 33 -5.33 -10.93 -20.81
C VAL A 33 -5.67 -10.86 -19.31
N GLY A 34 -6.26 -11.91 -18.73
CA GLY A 34 -6.53 -12.02 -17.30
C GLY A 34 -7.96 -11.64 -16.84
N LYS A 35 -8.94 -11.56 -17.75
CA LYS A 35 -10.34 -11.17 -17.44
C LYS A 35 -10.95 -11.95 -16.27
N ASP A 36 -10.91 -13.28 -16.34
CA ASP A 36 -11.59 -14.14 -15.35
C ASP A 36 -10.98 -13.92 -13.95
N SER A 37 -9.65 -13.90 -13.86
CA SER A 37 -8.94 -13.64 -12.61
C SER A 37 -9.23 -12.25 -12.03
N LEU A 38 -9.38 -11.23 -12.88
CA LEU A 38 -9.76 -9.88 -12.45
C LEU A 38 -11.21 -9.87 -11.94
N ILE A 39 -12.14 -10.47 -12.66
CA ILE A 39 -13.56 -10.57 -12.26
C ILE A 39 -13.71 -11.30 -10.94
N ASP A 40 -12.97 -12.40 -10.74
CA ASP A 40 -12.98 -13.15 -9.48
C ASP A 40 -12.43 -12.31 -8.33
N THR A 41 -11.37 -11.52 -8.57
CA THR A 41 -10.82 -10.60 -7.57
C THR A 41 -11.84 -9.51 -7.20
N LEU A 42 -12.56 -8.96 -8.18
CA LEU A 42 -13.62 -7.96 -7.96
C LEU A 42 -14.77 -8.52 -7.11
N ARG A 43 -15.13 -9.80 -7.28
CA ARG A 43 -16.20 -10.45 -6.51
C ARG A 43 -15.95 -10.41 -5.01
N SER A 44 -14.68 -10.45 -4.59
CA SER A 44 -14.28 -10.33 -3.18
C SER A 44 -14.22 -8.90 -2.64
N ARG A 45 -14.32 -7.88 -3.51
CA ARG A 45 -14.03 -6.47 -3.17
C ARG A 45 -15.23 -5.54 -3.33
N LEU A 46 -16.19 -5.88 -4.19
CA LEU A 46 -17.37 -5.05 -4.44
C LEU A 46 -18.56 -5.50 -3.59
N PRO A 47 -19.38 -4.56 -3.07
CA PRO A 47 -20.50 -4.89 -2.19
C PRO A 47 -21.61 -5.65 -2.94
N ALA A 48 -21.90 -6.88 -2.52
CA ALA A 48 -22.86 -7.78 -3.15
C ALA A 48 -24.31 -7.25 -3.20
N HIS A 49 -24.68 -6.30 -2.32
CA HIS A 49 -25.99 -5.67 -2.34
C HIS A 49 -26.16 -4.67 -3.50
N ARG A 50 -25.05 -4.15 -4.05
CA ARG A 50 -25.03 -3.13 -5.12
C ARG A 50 -24.53 -3.68 -6.46
N PHE A 51 -23.68 -4.71 -6.44
CA PHE A 51 -23.09 -5.32 -7.64
C PHE A 51 -23.49 -6.78 -7.77
N VAL A 52 -23.91 -7.16 -8.98
CA VAL A 52 -24.26 -8.54 -9.36
C VAL A 52 -23.26 -9.03 -10.39
N PHE A 53 -22.60 -10.14 -10.10
CA PHE A 53 -21.69 -10.80 -11.05
C PHE A 53 -22.50 -11.78 -11.90
N ALA A 54 -22.61 -11.50 -13.19
CA ALA A 54 -23.40 -12.30 -14.11
C ALA A 54 -22.82 -13.72 -14.25
N ARG A 55 -23.64 -14.73 -13.98
CA ARG A 55 -23.38 -16.11 -14.40
C ARG A 55 -23.86 -16.28 -15.82
N ARG A 56 -22.97 -16.65 -16.74
CA ARG A 56 -23.35 -16.96 -18.12
C ARG A 56 -23.95 -18.35 -18.20
N THR A 57 -24.93 -18.53 -19.06
CA THR A 57 -25.35 -19.87 -19.50
C THR A 57 -24.43 -20.30 -20.64
N ILE A 58 -23.77 -21.44 -20.52
CA ILE A 58 -22.78 -21.91 -21.51
C ILE A 58 -23.06 -23.36 -21.83
N THR A 59 -22.94 -23.75 -23.11
CA THR A 59 -23.05 -25.17 -23.54
C THR A 59 -21.81 -25.99 -23.21
N ARG A 60 -21.24 -25.75 -22.03
CA ARG A 60 -20.01 -26.36 -21.52
C ARG A 60 -20.33 -27.12 -20.22
N PRO A 61 -19.71 -28.28 -19.95
CA PRO A 61 -19.95 -29.03 -18.72
C PRO A 61 -19.63 -28.23 -17.46
N GLU A 62 -20.45 -28.42 -16.41
CA GLU A 62 -20.43 -27.64 -15.17
C GLU A 62 -19.06 -27.63 -14.45
N ASN A 63 -18.28 -28.71 -14.57
CA ASN A 63 -16.96 -28.86 -13.93
C ASN A 63 -15.78 -28.47 -14.83
N SER A 64 -16.01 -27.69 -15.89
CA SER A 64 -14.94 -27.26 -16.80
C SER A 64 -14.12 -26.11 -16.21
N VAL A 65 -12.80 -26.15 -16.39
CA VAL A 65 -11.88 -25.08 -15.97
C VAL A 65 -12.28 -23.73 -16.59
N GLY A 66 -12.45 -22.70 -15.76
CA GLY A 66 -12.81 -21.34 -16.18
C GLY A 66 -13.74 -20.66 -15.19
N GLU A 67 -14.48 -19.64 -15.65
CA GLU A 67 -15.47 -18.96 -14.80
C GLU A 67 -16.61 -19.88 -14.32
N ALA A 68 -17.22 -19.53 -13.19
CA ALA A 68 -18.49 -20.08 -12.76
C ALA A 68 -19.61 -19.72 -13.76
N HIS A 69 -20.32 -20.73 -14.25
CA HIS A 69 -21.34 -20.61 -15.29
C HIS A 69 -22.48 -21.61 -15.04
N ASP A 70 -23.61 -21.38 -15.69
CA ASP A 70 -24.73 -22.32 -15.68
C ASP A 70 -24.60 -23.22 -16.93
N ALA A 71 -24.33 -24.50 -16.71
CA ALA A 71 -24.17 -25.47 -17.80
C ALA A 71 -25.54 -25.82 -18.41
N CYS A 72 -25.56 -26.05 -19.72
CA CYS A 72 -26.73 -26.58 -20.44
C CYS A 72 -26.28 -27.35 -21.68
N THR A 73 -27.17 -28.14 -22.24
CA THR A 73 -27.00 -28.78 -23.55
C THR A 73 -27.28 -27.79 -24.69
N GLU A 74 -26.84 -28.12 -25.91
CA GLU A 74 -27.12 -27.27 -27.08
C GLU A 74 -28.63 -27.15 -27.35
N ASP A 75 -29.39 -28.22 -27.16
CA ASP A 75 -30.84 -28.24 -27.35
C ASP A 75 -31.56 -27.34 -26.32
N GLU A 76 -31.18 -27.44 -25.04
CA GLU A 76 -31.70 -26.55 -23.98
C GLU A 76 -31.34 -25.08 -24.23
N PHE A 77 -30.11 -24.83 -24.70
CA PHE A 77 -29.69 -23.47 -25.05
C PHE A 77 -30.52 -22.91 -26.20
N ALA A 78 -30.73 -23.71 -27.25
CA ALA A 78 -31.52 -23.34 -28.42
C ALA A 78 -32.99 -23.06 -28.04
N GLU A 79 -33.60 -23.93 -27.24
CA GLU A 79 -34.97 -23.76 -26.74
C GLU A 79 -35.10 -22.48 -25.91
N ARG A 80 -34.15 -22.22 -25.01
CA ARG A 80 -34.11 -21.02 -24.19
C ARG A 80 -33.88 -19.75 -25.02
N ALA A 81 -33.06 -19.82 -26.07
CA ALA A 81 -32.83 -18.71 -26.99
C ALA A 81 -34.10 -18.37 -27.79
N VAL A 82 -34.82 -19.38 -28.30
CA VAL A 82 -36.10 -19.20 -29.02
C VAL A 82 -37.16 -18.58 -28.12
N ARG A 83 -37.19 -18.96 -26.84
CA ARG A 83 -38.09 -18.37 -25.83
C ARG A 83 -37.68 -16.98 -25.34
N GLY A 84 -36.63 -16.38 -25.89
CA GLY A 84 -36.17 -15.05 -25.49
C GLY A 84 -35.51 -15.02 -24.10
N GLY A 85 -34.97 -16.15 -23.62
CA GLY A 85 -34.39 -16.28 -22.28
C GLY A 85 -33.05 -15.58 -22.05
N PHE A 86 -32.51 -14.89 -23.05
CA PHE A 86 -31.21 -14.21 -22.99
C PHE A 86 -31.31 -12.72 -23.38
N LEU A 87 -30.65 -11.85 -22.61
CA LEU A 87 -30.35 -10.47 -23.01
C LEU A 87 -29.51 -10.44 -24.29
N LEU A 88 -28.52 -11.31 -24.36
CA LEU A 88 -27.59 -11.45 -25.48
C LEU A 88 -27.02 -12.87 -25.49
N TRP A 89 -26.85 -13.44 -26.67
CA TRP A 89 -26.14 -14.70 -26.82
C TRP A 89 -25.29 -14.74 -28.09
N TRP A 90 -24.29 -15.62 -28.11
CA TRP A 90 -23.42 -15.83 -29.27
C TRP A 90 -22.80 -17.22 -29.25
N ALA A 91 -22.34 -17.68 -30.42
CA ALA A 91 -21.54 -18.88 -30.57
C ALA A 91 -20.06 -18.50 -30.77
N ALA A 92 -19.14 -19.20 -30.10
CA ALA A 92 -17.71 -19.06 -30.28
C ALA A 92 -16.97 -20.34 -29.88
N HIS A 93 -15.98 -20.76 -30.67
CA HIS A 93 -15.15 -21.94 -30.38
C HIS A 93 -15.96 -23.23 -30.12
N GLY A 94 -17.05 -23.45 -30.85
CA GLY A 94 -17.90 -24.62 -30.69
C GLY A 94 -18.77 -24.64 -29.43
N LEU A 95 -18.89 -23.51 -28.73
CA LEU A 95 -19.76 -23.34 -27.56
C LEU A 95 -20.71 -22.15 -27.76
N HIS A 96 -21.88 -22.23 -27.14
CA HIS A 96 -22.84 -21.13 -27.05
C HIS A 96 -22.75 -20.48 -25.67
N TYR A 97 -22.85 -19.15 -25.65
CA TYR A 97 -22.77 -18.32 -24.46
C TYR A 97 -23.97 -17.40 -24.41
N GLY A 98 -24.66 -17.34 -23.27
CA GLY A 98 -25.85 -16.52 -23.07
C GLY A 98 -25.75 -15.71 -21.77
N LEU A 99 -26.11 -14.42 -21.85
CA LEU A 99 -26.40 -13.58 -20.69
C LEU A 99 -27.90 -13.68 -20.38
N PRO A 100 -28.32 -14.24 -19.23
CA PRO A 100 -29.74 -14.43 -18.93
C PRO A 100 -30.55 -13.14 -18.97
N VAL A 101 -31.80 -13.23 -19.46
CA VAL A 101 -32.72 -12.07 -19.51
C VAL A 101 -33.01 -11.49 -18.12
N ALA A 102 -32.97 -12.31 -17.07
CA ALA A 102 -33.17 -11.92 -15.66
C ALA A 102 -32.17 -10.84 -15.16
N LEU A 103 -31.04 -10.64 -15.84
CA LEU A 103 -30.13 -9.54 -15.53
C LEU A 103 -30.76 -8.17 -15.83
N ALA A 104 -31.73 -8.10 -16.73
CA ALA A 104 -32.52 -6.88 -16.99
C ALA A 104 -33.25 -6.42 -15.72
N ASP A 105 -33.81 -7.37 -14.96
CA ASP A 105 -34.54 -7.08 -13.73
C ASP A 105 -33.59 -6.56 -12.63
N GLN A 106 -32.33 -7.03 -12.62
CA GLN A 106 -31.30 -6.53 -11.71
C GLN A 106 -30.95 -5.06 -12.01
N LEU A 107 -30.77 -4.74 -13.29
CA LEU A 107 -30.52 -3.38 -13.76
C LEU A 107 -31.72 -2.48 -13.48
N ALA A 108 -32.95 -2.95 -13.72
CA ALA A 108 -34.17 -2.22 -13.41
C ALA A 108 -34.31 -1.94 -11.90
N ALA A 109 -33.86 -2.87 -11.05
CA ALA A 109 -33.79 -2.71 -9.60
C ALA A 109 -32.62 -1.82 -9.11
N GLY A 110 -31.93 -1.11 -10.02
CA GLY A 110 -30.84 -0.18 -9.67
C GLY A 110 -29.50 -0.83 -9.34
N ARG A 111 -29.37 -2.17 -9.46
CA ARG A 111 -28.09 -2.87 -9.21
C ARG A 111 -27.21 -2.86 -10.44
N HIS A 112 -25.91 -2.70 -10.24
CA HIS A 112 -24.94 -2.74 -11.34
C HIS A 112 -24.57 -4.21 -11.65
N VAL A 113 -24.47 -4.54 -12.93
CA VAL A 113 -24.16 -5.91 -13.38
C VAL A 113 -22.75 -5.93 -13.96
N ILE A 114 -21.92 -6.88 -13.51
CA ILE A 114 -20.58 -7.13 -14.09
C ILE A 114 -20.66 -8.43 -14.89
N ALA A 115 -20.38 -8.34 -16.19
CA ALA A 115 -20.53 -9.47 -17.11
C ALA A 115 -19.28 -9.70 -17.97
N ASN A 116 -18.85 -10.96 -18.06
CA ASN A 116 -17.77 -11.38 -18.97
C ASN A 116 -18.30 -11.49 -20.40
N GLY A 117 -17.61 -10.87 -21.35
CA GLY A 117 -18.14 -10.59 -22.68
C GLY A 117 -17.24 -10.95 -23.84
N SER A 118 -17.84 -10.99 -25.03
CA SER A 118 -17.16 -10.97 -26.32
C SER A 118 -17.18 -9.57 -26.94
N ARG A 119 -16.01 -9.09 -27.39
CA ARG A 119 -15.81 -7.80 -28.06
C ARG A 119 -16.78 -7.60 -29.22
N GLY A 120 -16.94 -8.60 -30.10
CA GLY A 120 -17.80 -8.52 -31.29
C GLY A 120 -19.30 -8.42 -31.00
N LYS A 121 -19.71 -8.53 -29.72
CA LYS A 121 -21.12 -8.47 -29.30
C LYS A 121 -21.45 -7.20 -28.51
N ALA A 122 -20.47 -6.34 -28.24
CA ALA A 122 -20.65 -5.10 -27.51
C ALA A 122 -21.65 -4.15 -28.18
N ALA A 123 -21.58 -3.97 -29.51
CA ALA A 123 -22.48 -3.09 -30.25
C ALA A 123 -23.94 -3.58 -30.23
N GLU A 124 -24.14 -4.90 -30.34
CA GLU A 124 -25.47 -5.52 -30.25
C GLU A 124 -26.05 -5.37 -28.83
N LEU A 125 -25.22 -5.51 -27.80
CA LEU A 125 -25.65 -5.32 -26.41
C LEU A 125 -26.02 -3.86 -26.12
N ALA A 126 -25.29 -2.90 -26.69
CA ALA A 126 -25.55 -1.47 -26.52
C ALA A 126 -26.96 -1.06 -27.00
N GLN A 127 -27.49 -1.73 -28.03
CA GLN A 127 -28.85 -1.50 -28.51
C GLN A 127 -29.94 -2.02 -27.56
N ARG A 128 -29.59 -2.95 -26.66
CA ARG A 128 -30.53 -3.63 -25.76
C ARG A 128 -30.43 -3.16 -24.31
N VAL A 129 -29.30 -2.57 -23.93
CA VAL A 129 -29.02 -2.12 -22.56
C VAL A 129 -28.70 -0.63 -22.56
N PRO A 130 -29.60 0.23 -22.07
CA PRO A 130 -29.45 1.69 -22.14
C PRO A 130 -28.22 2.24 -21.39
N ARG A 131 -27.79 1.56 -20.31
CA ARG A 131 -26.63 1.93 -19.49
C ARG A 131 -25.56 0.86 -19.59
N LEU A 132 -24.84 0.87 -20.70
CA LEU A 132 -23.74 -0.05 -20.98
C LEU A 132 -22.39 0.68 -20.90
N VAL A 133 -21.48 0.13 -20.12
CA VAL A 133 -20.06 0.50 -20.13
C VAL A 133 -19.26 -0.73 -20.53
N VAL A 134 -18.55 -0.65 -21.65
CA VAL A 134 -17.65 -1.71 -22.09
C VAL A 134 -16.28 -1.46 -21.47
N ILE A 135 -15.77 -2.42 -20.70
CA ILE A 135 -14.42 -2.34 -20.14
C ILE A 135 -13.51 -3.27 -20.92
N GLU A 136 -12.59 -2.70 -21.67
CA GLU A 136 -11.62 -3.42 -22.47
C GLU A 136 -10.32 -3.65 -21.70
N ILE A 137 -10.04 -4.91 -21.37
CA ILE A 137 -8.79 -5.29 -20.72
C ILE A 137 -7.70 -5.48 -21.79
N GLU A 138 -6.58 -4.79 -21.61
CA GLU A 138 -5.39 -4.86 -22.44
C GLU A 138 -4.18 -5.34 -21.63
N ALA A 139 -3.25 -6.05 -22.25
CA ALA A 139 -1.96 -6.40 -21.64
C ALA A 139 -0.89 -6.49 -22.74
N PRO A 140 0.39 -6.27 -22.40
CA PRO A 140 1.48 -6.41 -23.37
C PRO A 140 1.50 -7.81 -24.01
N PRO A 141 1.74 -7.94 -25.33
CA PRO A 141 1.78 -9.21 -26.04
C PRO A 141 2.68 -10.27 -25.38
N GLU A 142 3.85 -9.84 -24.89
CA GLU A 142 4.83 -10.69 -24.21
C GLU A 142 4.27 -11.30 -22.92
N LEU A 143 3.47 -10.54 -22.20
CA LEU A 143 2.87 -10.93 -20.93
C LEU A 143 1.65 -11.84 -21.16
N ILE A 144 0.88 -11.58 -22.22
CA ILE A 144 -0.16 -12.51 -22.70
C ILE A 144 0.48 -13.84 -23.10
N ALA A 145 1.59 -13.82 -23.85
CA ALA A 145 2.31 -15.02 -24.24
C ALA A 145 2.83 -15.79 -23.03
N ALA A 146 3.45 -15.13 -22.05
CA ALA A 146 3.89 -15.76 -20.80
C ALA A 146 2.72 -16.38 -20.01
N ARG A 147 1.59 -15.66 -19.89
CA ARG A 147 0.38 -16.15 -19.22
C ARG A 147 -0.23 -17.35 -19.95
N LEU A 148 -0.25 -17.35 -21.27
CA LEU A 148 -0.73 -18.47 -22.08
C LEU A 148 0.24 -19.67 -21.99
N ALA A 149 1.55 -19.44 -22.04
CA ALA A 149 2.58 -20.47 -21.89
C ALA A 149 2.51 -21.16 -20.51
N SER A 150 2.27 -20.41 -19.44
CA SER A 150 2.11 -20.96 -18.09
C SER A 150 0.89 -21.90 -17.92
N ARG A 151 -0.05 -21.88 -18.88
CA ARG A 151 -1.23 -22.78 -18.91
C ARG A 151 -0.97 -24.09 -19.66
N GLY A 152 0.25 -24.27 -20.20
CA GLY A 152 0.79 -25.56 -20.64
C GLY A 152 0.08 -26.23 -21.82
N ARG A 153 -0.57 -25.48 -22.73
CA ARG A 153 -1.41 -26.09 -23.79
C ARG A 153 -1.35 -25.51 -25.20
N GLU A 154 -0.35 -24.73 -25.61
CA GLU A 154 -0.27 -24.20 -26.99
C GLU A 154 1.19 -24.07 -27.49
N SER A 155 1.41 -24.27 -28.80
CA SER A 155 2.73 -24.11 -29.44
C SER A 155 3.02 -22.63 -29.75
N GLY A 156 4.29 -22.24 -29.86
CA GLY A 156 4.71 -20.83 -30.04
C GLY A 156 4.07 -20.13 -31.25
N ASP A 157 3.81 -20.88 -32.32
CA ASP A 157 3.22 -20.37 -33.57
C ASP A 157 1.70 -20.12 -33.47
N ASP A 158 1.01 -20.75 -32.51
CA ASP A 158 -0.43 -20.52 -32.26
C ASP A 158 -0.67 -19.25 -31.44
N ILE A 159 0.29 -18.88 -30.58
CA ILE A 159 0.27 -17.65 -29.79
C ILE A 159 0.50 -16.43 -30.69
N ALA A 160 1.47 -16.52 -31.61
CA ALA A 160 1.78 -15.46 -32.57
C ALA A 160 0.59 -15.12 -33.50
N ARG A 161 -0.13 -16.14 -34.00
CA ARG A 161 -1.33 -15.97 -34.85
C ARG A 161 -2.53 -15.34 -34.12
N ARG A 162 -2.63 -15.52 -32.79
CA ARG A 162 -3.68 -14.89 -31.98
C ARG A 162 -3.39 -13.42 -31.67
N LEU A 163 -2.12 -13.04 -31.57
CA LEU A 163 -1.69 -11.65 -31.32
C LEU A 163 -1.88 -10.74 -32.54
N THR A 164 -1.97 -11.30 -33.76
CA THR A 164 -2.10 -10.55 -35.03
C THR A 164 -3.55 -10.28 -35.47
N ARG A 165 -4.58 -10.76 -34.75
CA ARG A 165 -5.98 -10.48 -35.11
C ARG A 165 -6.30 -9.00 -34.88
N ALA A 166 -6.39 -8.25 -35.97
CA ALA A 166 -6.85 -6.87 -35.99
C ALA A 166 -8.19 -6.74 -35.25
N SER A 167 -8.25 -5.81 -34.30
CA SER A 167 -9.47 -5.47 -33.59
C SER A 167 -10.42 -4.72 -34.51
N THR A 168 -11.66 -5.18 -34.64
CA THR A 168 -12.75 -4.33 -35.14
C THR A 168 -12.93 -3.16 -34.17
N ALA A 169 -13.01 -1.93 -34.68
CA ALA A 169 -13.29 -0.76 -33.86
C ALA A 169 -14.72 -0.83 -33.31
N TYR A 170 -14.94 -0.33 -32.09
CA TYR A 170 -16.30 -0.16 -31.55
C TYR A 170 -16.96 1.03 -32.25
N PRO A 171 -18.29 1.00 -32.47
CA PRO A 171 -19.03 2.19 -32.88
C PRO A 171 -18.89 3.31 -31.83
N ASP A 172 -18.86 4.57 -32.26
CA ASP A 172 -18.71 5.75 -31.39
C ASP A 172 -19.80 5.87 -30.31
N THR A 173 -20.93 5.18 -30.51
CA THR A 173 -22.07 5.16 -29.58
C THR A 173 -21.87 4.26 -28.36
N VAL A 174 -20.76 3.50 -28.29
CA VAL A 174 -20.46 2.60 -27.16
C VAL A 174 -19.44 3.25 -26.23
N ASN A 175 -19.80 3.40 -24.95
CA ASN A 175 -18.87 3.90 -23.93
C ASN A 175 -17.83 2.81 -23.61
N VAL A 176 -16.61 2.98 -24.10
CA VAL A 176 -15.50 2.04 -23.91
C VAL A 176 -14.45 2.63 -22.97
N VAL A 177 -14.13 1.92 -21.89
CA VAL A 177 -13.05 2.24 -20.96
C VAL A 177 -11.95 1.19 -21.09
N ARG A 178 -10.71 1.60 -21.30
CA ARG A 178 -9.57 0.68 -21.41
C ARG A 178 -8.86 0.54 -20.08
N VAL A 179 -8.58 -0.70 -19.68
CA VAL A 179 -7.88 -1.04 -18.44
C VAL A 179 -6.68 -1.92 -18.76
N THR A 180 -5.48 -1.43 -18.42
CA THR A 180 -4.23 -2.15 -18.65
C THR A 180 -3.93 -3.11 -17.49
N ASN A 181 -3.72 -4.38 -17.80
CA ASN A 181 -3.32 -5.46 -16.89
C ASN A 181 -1.89 -5.95 -17.21
N ASP A 182 -0.93 -5.04 -17.09
CA ASP A 182 0.50 -5.18 -17.40
C ASP A 182 1.38 -5.58 -16.20
N SER A 183 0.78 -5.77 -15.02
CA SER A 183 1.49 -6.02 -13.76
C SER A 183 0.86 -7.20 -13.03
N ASP A 184 0.94 -7.21 -11.71
CA ASP A 184 0.34 -8.24 -10.86
C ASP A 184 -1.20 -8.11 -10.82
N LEU A 185 -1.86 -9.20 -10.42
CA LEU A 185 -3.32 -9.30 -10.40
C LEU A 185 -3.99 -8.27 -9.46
N HIS A 186 -3.30 -7.89 -8.37
CA HIS A 186 -3.83 -6.93 -7.40
C HIS A 186 -3.89 -5.52 -8.01
N THR A 187 -2.81 -5.10 -8.66
CA THR A 187 -2.73 -3.81 -9.36
C THR A 187 -3.75 -3.73 -10.51
N GLY A 188 -3.86 -4.80 -11.32
CA GLY A 188 -4.88 -4.88 -12.37
C GLY A 188 -6.31 -4.79 -11.82
N ALA A 189 -6.60 -5.42 -10.69
CA ALA A 189 -7.92 -5.38 -10.05
C ALA A 189 -8.26 -4.00 -9.49
N ILE A 190 -7.29 -3.28 -8.93
CA ILE A 190 -7.47 -1.89 -8.48
C ILE A 190 -7.84 -0.99 -9.65
N ARG A 191 -7.11 -1.08 -10.77
CA ARG A 191 -7.40 -0.29 -11.98
C ARG A 191 -8.79 -0.56 -12.54
N LEU A 192 -9.22 -1.82 -12.50
CA LEU A 192 -10.55 -2.21 -12.94
C LEU A 192 -11.65 -1.69 -12.01
N ILE A 193 -11.47 -1.76 -10.68
CA ILE A 193 -12.40 -1.17 -9.70
C ILE A 193 -12.50 0.34 -9.92
N HIS A 194 -11.37 1.00 -10.10
CA HIS A 194 -11.31 2.43 -10.36
C HIS A 194 -12.12 2.83 -11.60
N ALA A 195 -11.94 2.11 -12.72
CA ALA A 195 -12.70 2.32 -13.94
C ALA A 195 -14.22 2.16 -13.75
N ILE A 196 -14.65 1.20 -12.93
CA ILE A 196 -16.06 0.98 -12.60
C ILE A 196 -16.60 2.14 -11.75
N VAL A 197 -15.88 2.51 -10.69
CA VAL A 197 -16.32 3.56 -9.74
C VAL A 197 -16.41 4.92 -10.42
N SER A 198 -15.39 5.30 -11.19
CA SER A 198 -15.37 6.57 -11.94
C SER A 198 -16.59 6.71 -12.86
N LYS A 199 -17.04 5.63 -13.51
CA LYS A 199 -18.23 5.67 -14.36
C LYS A 199 -19.55 5.75 -13.62
N LEU A 200 -19.59 5.27 -12.38
CA LEU A 200 -20.75 5.48 -11.52
C LEU A 200 -20.84 6.93 -11.03
N GLU A 201 -19.70 7.59 -10.84
CA GLU A 201 -19.61 8.99 -10.41
C GLU A 201 -20.01 9.95 -11.55
N ASP A 202 -19.53 9.69 -12.78
CA ASP A 202 -19.91 10.43 -14.00
C ASP A 202 -21.45 10.42 -14.21
N ASP A 203 -22.10 9.27 -14.03
CA ASP A 203 -23.55 9.10 -14.19
C ASP A 203 -24.35 9.87 -13.11
N THR A 204 -23.84 9.97 -11.88
CA THR A 204 -24.47 10.77 -10.82
C THR A 204 -24.32 12.29 -11.01
N ALA A 205 -23.28 12.73 -11.71
CA ALA A 205 -23.09 14.13 -12.08
C ALA A 205 -24.00 14.55 -13.25
N GLY A 206 -24.23 13.65 -14.22
CA GLY A 206 -25.13 13.89 -15.37
C GLY A 206 -26.62 13.99 -15.02
N ALA A 207 -27.08 13.29 -13.97
CA ALA A 207 -28.49 13.26 -13.56
C ALA A 207 -29.01 14.57 -12.90
N ARG A 208 -28.15 15.58 -12.68
CA ARG A 208 -28.53 16.87 -12.05
C ARG A 208 -28.84 18.00 -13.03
N ARG A 209 -28.87 17.74 -14.34
CA ARG A 209 -29.25 18.75 -15.36
C ARG A 209 -30.54 18.32 -16.08
N GLY A 210 -31.67 18.85 -15.60
CA GLY A 210 -32.95 18.82 -16.32
C GLY A 210 -33.30 20.20 -16.93
N PRO A 211 -34.06 20.26 -18.03
CA PRO A 211 -34.44 21.52 -18.68
C PRO A 211 -35.77 22.05 -18.11
N ASP A 212 -35.86 23.32 -17.72
CA ASP A 212 -36.69 24.35 -18.37
C ASP A 212 -36.82 25.65 -17.54
N ALA A 213 -37.21 26.72 -18.24
CA ALA A 213 -37.82 27.98 -17.80
C ALA A 213 -36.92 29.17 -17.41
N ARG A 214 -37.05 30.19 -18.27
CA ARG A 214 -36.48 31.55 -18.23
C ARG A 214 -37.03 32.37 -17.05
N ILE A 215 -36.17 32.96 -16.23
CA ILE A 215 -36.34 34.29 -15.58
C ILE A 215 -34.92 34.88 -15.33
N ALA A 216 -34.67 36.13 -15.73
CA ALA A 216 -33.52 36.95 -15.28
C ALA A 216 -34.06 38.09 -14.37
N PRO A 217 -33.29 38.81 -13.52
CA PRO A 217 -31.85 38.77 -13.13
C PRO A 217 -31.70 38.77 -11.56
N PRO A 218 -30.62 39.23 -10.86
CA PRO A 218 -29.24 39.59 -11.24
C PRO A 218 -28.12 38.84 -10.44
N GLY A 219 -26.92 38.77 -11.03
CA GLY A 219 -25.64 38.68 -10.32
C GLY A 219 -25.33 37.38 -9.56
N ARG A 220 -24.91 36.32 -10.27
CA ARG A 220 -24.01 35.32 -9.68
C ARG A 220 -22.71 35.32 -10.44
N LEU A 221 -21.62 35.58 -9.71
CA LEU A 221 -20.24 35.39 -10.15
C LEU A 221 -20.12 34.02 -10.83
N GLU A 222 -19.73 34.03 -12.11
CA GLU A 222 -19.35 32.82 -12.84
C GLU A 222 -18.22 32.11 -12.07
N SER A 223 -18.43 30.86 -11.69
CA SER A 223 -17.34 30.00 -11.24
C SER A 223 -16.43 29.72 -12.43
N ALA A 224 -15.17 30.15 -12.35
CA ALA A 224 -14.16 29.99 -13.39
C ALA A 224 -14.07 28.52 -13.91
N PRO A 225 -13.72 28.31 -15.19
CA PRO A 225 -13.54 26.97 -15.75
C PRO A 225 -12.45 26.20 -14.98
N GLN A 226 -12.78 24.99 -14.50
CA GLN A 226 -11.86 24.11 -13.79
C GLN A 226 -10.71 23.70 -14.73
N GLN A 227 -9.47 24.09 -14.40
CA GLN A 227 -8.29 23.78 -15.20
C GLN A 227 -8.04 22.25 -15.24
N SER A 228 -7.62 21.72 -16.39
CA SER A 228 -7.29 20.29 -16.51
C SER A 228 -6.02 19.94 -15.73
N ALA A 229 -5.90 18.69 -15.26
CA ALA A 229 -4.73 18.22 -14.51
C ALA A 229 -3.40 18.45 -15.26
N GLY A 230 -3.39 18.27 -16.59
CA GLY A 230 -2.21 18.56 -17.42
C GLY A 230 -1.84 20.05 -17.49
N ALA A 231 -2.83 20.96 -17.44
CA ALA A 231 -2.57 22.39 -17.36
C ALA A 231 -1.98 22.77 -15.99
N ILE A 232 -2.53 22.21 -14.92
CA ILE A 232 -2.02 22.38 -13.55
C ILE A 232 -0.59 21.85 -13.44
N LEU A 233 -0.30 20.67 -13.99
CA LEU A 233 1.04 20.10 -14.01
C LEU A 233 2.03 21.04 -14.70
N ARG A 234 1.71 21.57 -15.89
CA ARG A 234 2.59 22.51 -16.61
C ARG A 234 2.93 23.74 -15.78
N ARG A 235 1.97 24.28 -15.02
CA ARG A 235 2.21 25.41 -14.11
C ARG A 235 3.16 25.03 -12.98
N LYS A 236 2.98 23.84 -12.37
CA LYS A 236 3.92 23.37 -11.35
C LYS A 236 5.33 23.19 -11.92
N LEU A 237 5.44 22.66 -13.15
CA LEU A 237 6.73 22.53 -13.84
C LEU A 237 7.37 23.89 -14.20
N ALA A 238 6.56 24.94 -14.35
CA ALA A 238 7.03 26.31 -14.53
C ALA A 238 7.44 27.01 -13.22
N GLY A 239 7.37 26.32 -12.08
CA GLY A 239 7.71 26.87 -10.76
C GLY A 239 6.59 27.72 -10.15
N GLU A 240 5.35 27.61 -10.65
CA GLU A 240 4.22 28.29 -10.03
C GLU A 240 3.72 27.53 -8.80
N ARG A 241 3.40 28.28 -7.74
CA ARG A 241 2.71 27.75 -6.56
C ARG A 241 1.29 27.32 -6.92
N LEU A 242 0.94 26.09 -6.54
CA LEU A 242 -0.42 25.58 -6.70
C LEU A 242 -1.28 25.79 -5.45
N ALA A 243 -2.55 26.13 -5.65
CA ALA A 243 -3.56 26.20 -4.61
C ALA A 243 -4.10 24.80 -4.22
N GLN A 244 -4.82 24.71 -3.09
CA GLN A 244 -5.38 23.43 -2.61
C GLN A 244 -6.25 22.73 -3.66
N ALA A 245 -7.13 23.45 -4.36
CA ALA A 245 -8.02 22.86 -5.36
C ALA A 245 -7.24 22.27 -6.55
N GLU A 246 -6.09 22.87 -6.87
CA GLU A 246 -5.21 22.42 -7.95
C GLU A 246 -4.42 21.19 -7.54
N TRP A 247 -3.88 21.17 -6.31
CA TRP A 247 -3.27 19.98 -5.72
C TRP A 247 -4.27 18.82 -5.64
N ASN A 248 -5.51 19.08 -5.25
CA ASN A 248 -6.56 18.06 -5.23
C ASN A 248 -6.77 17.46 -6.62
N THR A 249 -6.91 18.31 -7.63
CA THR A 249 -7.10 17.87 -9.02
C THR A 249 -5.91 17.08 -9.54
N LEU A 250 -4.69 17.58 -9.29
CA LEU A 250 -3.45 16.98 -9.78
C LEU A 250 -3.18 15.61 -9.15
N LEU A 251 -3.26 15.51 -7.82
CA LEU A 251 -2.99 14.25 -7.11
C LEU A 251 -4.11 13.22 -7.33
N GLN A 252 -5.36 13.67 -7.47
CA GLN A 252 -6.46 12.81 -7.88
C GLN A 252 -6.17 12.21 -9.25
N ALA A 253 -5.80 13.01 -10.25
CA ALA A 253 -5.44 12.52 -11.57
C ALA A 253 -4.29 11.50 -11.57
N VAL A 254 -3.36 11.58 -10.61
CA VAL A 254 -2.33 10.55 -10.41
C VAL A 254 -2.91 9.24 -9.91
N VAL A 255 -3.78 9.28 -8.89
CA VAL A 255 -4.44 8.08 -8.34
C VAL A 255 -5.35 7.41 -9.37
N GLU A 256 -6.02 8.22 -10.19
CA GLU A 256 -6.90 7.76 -11.27
C GLU A 256 -6.12 7.19 -12.48
N GLY A 257 -4.81 7.43 -12.54
CA GLY A 257 -3.92 6.97 -13.61
C GLY A 257 -3.94 7.84 -14.87
N SER A 258 -4.54 9.03 -14.80
CA SER A 258 -4.53 10.05 -15.86
C SER A 258 -3.17 10.76 -15.95
N ILE A 259 -2.48 10.94 -14.82
CA ILE A 259 -1.07 11.36 -14.74
C ILE A 259 -0.23 10.16 -14.31
N LYS A 260 0.66 9.67 -15.19
CA LYS A 260 1.47 8.46 -14.95
C LYS A 260 2.79 8.49 -15.72
N GLY A 261 3.66 7.51 -15.44
CA GLY A 261 4.94 7.38 -16.15
C GLY A 261 5.77 8.66 -16.07
N ALA A 262 6.19 9.17 -17.23
CA ALA A 262 7.03 10.37 -17.32
C ALA A 262 6.36 11.62 -16.72
N GLU A 263 5.04 11.78 -16.83
CA GLU A 263 4.34 12.95 -16.26
C GLU A 263 4.37 12.94 -14.74
N LEU A 264 4.12 11.77 -14.14
CA LEU A 264 4.24 11.58 -12.69
C LEU A 264 5.68 11.81 -12.22
N ASP A 265 6.65 11.25 -12.94
CA ASP A 265 8.06 11.37 -12.54
C ASP A 265 8.53 12.83 -12.60
N THR A 266 8.14 13.56 -13.65
CA THR A 266 8.46 14.99 -13.78
C THR A 266 7.78 15.82 -12.69
N MET A 267 6.52 15.51 -12.36
CA MET A 267 5.81 16.17 -11.26
C MET A 267 6.54 15.97 -9.93
N LEU A 268 6.92 14.73 -9.60
CA LEU A 268 7.58 14.40 -8.33
C LEU A 268 8.99 15.01 -8.25
N ILE A 269 9.73 15.05 -9.36
CA ILE A 269 11.02 15.75 -9.42
C ILE A 269 10.83 17.26 -9.19
N ALA A 270 9.82 17.88 -9.79
CA ALA A 270 9.50 19.28 -9.55
C ALA A 270 9.15 19.53 -8.06
N CYS A 271 8.37 18.64 -7.44
CA CYS A 271 8.04 18.72 -6.01
C CYS A 271 9.27 18.52 -5.10
N ALA A 272 10.27 17.73 -5.51
CA ALA A 272 11.49 17.56 -4.74
C ALA A 272 12.33 18.84 -4.70
N ASN A 273 12.32 19.60 -5.80
CA ASN A 273 13.09 20.83 -5.94
C ASN A 273 12.35 22.04 -5.37
N ASP A 274 11.04 22.10 -5.55
CA ASP A 274 10.22 23.26 -5.22
C ASP A 274 8.86 22.80 -4.65
N LEU A 275 8.76 22.79 -3.33
CA LEU A 275 7.52 22.52 -2.59
C LEU A 275 7.55 23.33 -1.30
N ASP A 276 6.95 24.51 -1.30
CA ASP A 276 6.94 25.36 -0.11
C ASP A 276 6.01 24.82 0.99
N ASP A 277 5.97 25.52 2.13
CA ASP A 277 5.21 25.08 3.31
C ASP A 277 3.68 25.09 3.09
N GLU A 278 3.17 25.97 2.22
CA GLU A 278 1.74 26.02 1.88
C GLU A 278 1.36 24.85 0.97
N GLU A 279 2.16 24.59 -0.06
CA GLU A 279 1.96 23.45 -0.95
C GLU A 279 2.14 22.13 -0.20
N LEU A 280 3.14 22.02 0.67
CA LEU A 280 3.34 20.87 1.54
C LEU A 280 2.10 20.56 2.38
N ALA A 281 1.48 21.60 2.96
CA ALA A 281 0.23 21.48 3.69
C ALA A 281 -0.95 21.07 2.79
N CYS A 282 -0.96 21.52 1.53
CA CYS A 282 -1.98 21.11 0.57
C CYS A 282 -1.88 19.62 0.21
N VAL A 283 -0.66 19.15 -0.08
CA VAL A 283 -0.35 17.74 -0.35
C VAL A 283 -0.73 16.90 0.87
N ALA A 284 -0.32 17.29 2.08
CA ALA A 284 -0.61 16.54 3.29
C ALA A 284 -2.10 16.45 3.59
N ARG A 285 -2.85 17.55 3.45
CA ARG A 285 -4.32 17.58 3.65
C ARG A 285 -5.04 16.68 2.64
N TRP A 286 -4.67 16.75 1.37
CA TRP A 286 -5.26 15.87 0.37
C TRP A 286 -4.98 14.40 0.70
N ARG A 287 -3.74 14.08 1.09
CA ARG A 287 -3.37 12.71 1.49
C ARG A 287 -4.12 12.22 2.73
N CYS A 288 -4.46 13.10 3.67
CA CYS A 288 -5.31 12.76 4.81
C CYS A 288 -6.73 12.36 4.36
N GLY A 289 -7.22 12.92 3.25
CA GLY A 289 -8.53 12.59 2.68
C GLY A 289 -8.60 11.25 1.94
N LEU A 290 -7.46 10.58 1.71
CA LEU A 290 -7.42 9.29 1.01
C LEU A 290 -8.07 8.15 1.79
N MET A 291 -8.10 8.25 3.11
CA MET A 291 -8.80 7.30 3.96
C MET A 291 -9.56 8.03 5.08
N PRO A 292 -10.68 7.46 5.54
CA PRO A 292 -11.32 7.93 6.76
C PRO A 292 -10.35 7.92 7.94
N ARG A 293 -10.38 8.98 8.74
CA ARG A 293 -9.65 9.03 10.02
C ARG A 293 -10.29 8.08 11.02
N GLU A 294 -9.48 7.24 11.64
CA GLU A 294 -9.95 6.46 12.79
C GLU A 294 -10.28 7.38 13.97
N SER A 295 -11.48 7.19 14.54
CA SER A 295 -11.91 7.84 15.77
C SER A 295 -11.89 6.85 16.91
N TRP A 296 -11.17 7.21 17.97
CA TRP A 296 -10.93 6.38 19.15
C TRP A 296 -11.77 6.79 20.38
N GLY A 297 -12.53 7.88 20.28
CA GLY A 297 -13.41 8.35 21.36
C GLY A 297 -12.71 8.88 22.62
N ARG A 298 -11.37 8.92 22.63
CA ARG A 298 -10.56 9.46 23.73
C ARG A 298 -9.26 10.07 23.20
N GLU A 299 -8.76 11.05 23.92
CA GLU A 299 -7.48 11.71 23.65
C GLU A 299 -6.65 11.77 24.95
N PRO A 300 -5.31 11.76 24.87
CA PRO A 300 -4.50 11.72 23.65
C PRO A 300 -4.40 10.31 23.03
N VAL A 301 -4.42 10.25 21.69
CA VAL A 301 -3.99 9.10 20.89
C VAL A 301 -2.59 9.40 20.37
N VAL A 302 -1.61 8.59 20.78
CA VAL A 302 -0.19 8.85 20.56
C VAL A 302 0.41 7.94 19.49
N ASP A 303 1.46 8.40 18.81
CA ASP A 303 2.28 7.56 17.93
C ASP A 303 3.76 7.97 18.04
N LYS A 304 4.65 7.02 17.74
CA LYS A 304 6.09 7.24 17.61
C LYS A 304 6.53 6.98 16.17
N HIS A 305 7.17 7.98 15.56
CA HIS A 305 7.82 7.81 14.27
C HIS A 305 9.34 7.95 14.37
N SER A 306 10.06 7.41 13.38
CA SER A 306 11.46 7.69 13.14
C SER A 306 11.68 7.78 11.64
N LEU A 307 12.45 8.76 11.17
CA LEU A 307 12.82 8.82 9.75
C LEU A 307 13.68 7.62 9.30
N GLY A 308 14.21 6.88 10.27
CA GLY A 308 15.07 5.73 10.07
C GLY A 308 16.46 6.14 9.63
N GLY A 309 17.17 5.23 8.98
CA GLY A 309 18.57 5.40 8.59
C GLY A 309 19.56 4.76 9.55
N THR A 310 19.22 4.67 10.84
CA THR A 310 20.02 3.93 11.83
C THR A 310 19.71 2.44 11.80
N ALA A 311 20.73 1.61 11.60
CA ALA A 311 20.61 0.14 11.61
C ALA A 311 20.28 -0.37 13.03
N GLY A 312 19.52 -1.48 13.13
CA GLY A 312 19.17 -2.12 14.41
C GLY A 312 18.15 -1.39 15.28
N SER A 313 17.74 -0.17 14.91
CA SER A 313 16.83 0.64 15.72
C SER A 313 15.40 0.06 15.73
N ARG A 314 15.10 -0.76 16.76
CA ARG A 314 13.74 -1.23 17.12
C ARG A 314 13.18 -0.61 18.37
N VAL A 315 13.63 0.60 18.67
CA VAL A 315 13.11 1.50 19.71
C VAL A 315 11.57 1.50 19.75
N THR A 316 10.92 1.58 18.59
CA THR A 316 9.45 1.58 18.48
C THR A 316 8.80 0.34 19.08
N MET A 317 9.40 -0.86 18.92
CA MET A 317 8.83 -2.09 19.47
C MET A 317 8.90 -2.16 20.99
N ILE A 318 9.72 -1.33 21.64
CA ILE A 318 9.75 -1.22 23.11
C ILE A 318 8.87 -0.06 23.59
N VAL A 319 8.85 1.05 22.84
CA VAL A 319 8.00 2.21 23.16
C VAL A 319 6.52 1.87 23.13
N VAL A 320 6.04 1.18 22.10
CA VAL A 320 4.63 0.82 21.93
C VAL A 320 4.06 0.09 23.14
N PRO A 321 4.66 -1.02 23.61
CA PRO A 321 4.14 -1.71 24.79
C PRO A 321 4.28 -0.93 26.10
N ILE A 322 5.30 -0.07 26.27
CA ILE A 322 5.37 0.82 27.46
C ILE A 322 4.17 1.78 27.47
N VAL A 323 3.87 2.40 26.34
CA VAL A 323 2.76 3.34 26.20
C VAL A 323 1.40 2.63 26.39
N ALA A 324 1.24 1.45 25.80
CA ALA A 324 0.03 0.65 25.98
C ALA A 324 -0.14 0.19 27.44
N ALA A 325 0.94 -0.23 28.11
CA ALA A 325 0.93 -0.59 29.52
C ALA A 325 0.60 0.58 30.45
N HIS A 326 0.93 1.82 30.05
CA HIS A 326 0.50 3.01 30.78
C HIS A 326 -1.01 3.25 30.67
N GLY A 327 -1.63 2.89 29.53
CA GLY A 327 -3.07 3.02 29.28
C GLY A 327 -3.44 3.95 28.12
N MET A 328 -2.46 4.60 27.48
CA MET A 328 -2.68 5.44 26.30
C MET A 328 -2.88 4.59 25.04
N LEU A 329 -3.60 5.11 24.04
CA LEU A 329 -3.73 4.43 22.74
C LEU A 329 -2.55 4.73 21.82
N ILE A 330 -1.98 3.67 21.24
CA ILE A 330 -0.90 3.77 20.27
C ILE A 330 -1.13 2.87 19.04
N PRO A 331 -1.97 3.30 18.06
CA PRO A 331 -2.26 2.57 16.84
C PRO A 331 -1.10 2.66 15.84
N LYS A 332 0.07 2.12 16.21
CA LYS A 332 1.32 2.36 15.51
C LYS A 332 1.34 1.63 14.15
N THR A 333 1.42 2.45 13.10
CA THR A 333 1.55 1.99 11.71
C THR A 333 2.99 2.22 11.21
N SER A 334 3.61 1.21 10.61
CA SER A 334 5.01 1.18 10.17
C SER A 334 5.17 0.67 8.73
N SER A 335 6.23 1.11 8.04
CA SER A 335 6.63 0.53 6.76
C SER A 335 7.57 -0.67 6.97
N ARG A 336 7.70 -1.48 5.92
CA ARG A 336 8.79 -2.45 5.78
C ARG A 336 10.09 -1.75 5.43
N ALA A 337 11.20 -2.49 5.51
CA ALA A 337 12.50 -2.01 5.07
C ALA A 337 12.44 -1.56 3.61
N ILE A 338 13.03 -0.40 3.33
CA ILE A 338 13.29 0.05 1.95
C ILE A 338 14.79 -0.07 1.70
N THR A 339 15.59 0.69 2.45
CA THR A 339 17.06 0.72 2.35
C THR A 339 17.77 0.01 3.51
N SER A 340 17.12 -0.19 4.64
CA SER A 340 17.67 -0.90 5.81
C SER A 340 17.66 -2.42 5.63
N ALA A 341 18.35 -3.13 6.53
CA ALA A 341 18.34 -4.60 6.60
C ALA A 341 17.02 -5.16 7.12
N ALA A 342 16.31 -4.40 7.95
CA ALA A 342 14.96 -4.70 8.41
C ALA A 342 14.18 -3.40 8.68
N GLY A 343 12.86 -3.47 8.64
CA GLY A 343 11.93 -2.44 9.10
C GLY A 343 11.20 -2.89 10.36
N THR A 344 10.50 -1.97 11.03
CA THR A 344 9.72 -2.32 12.23
C THR A 344 8.61 -3.32 11.92
N ALA A 345 7.98 -3.22 10.74
CA ALA A 345 6.99 -4.21 10.32
C ALA A 345 7.62 -5.58 10.06
N ASP A 346 8.82 -5.65 9.47
CA ASP A 346 9.51 -6.92 9.23
C ASP A 346 9.90 -7.61 10.55
N ALA A 347 10.37 -6.84 11.53
CA ALA A 347 10.67 -7.35 12.86
C ALA A 347 9.40 -7.81 13.60
N MET A 348 8.31 -7.02 13.57
CA MET A 348 7.04 -7.41 14.19
C MET A 348 6.45 -8.67 13.55
N GLU A 349 6.63 -8.86 12.24
CA GLU A 349 6.13 -10.04 11.52
C GLU A 349 6.69 -11.37 12.01
N VAL A 350 7.91 -11.35 12.58
CA VAL A 350 8.51 -12.50 13.27
C VAL A 350 7.67 -12.94 14.48
N LEU A 351 6.94 -12.01 15.11
CA LEU A 351 6.17 -12.24 16.33
C LEU A 351 4.67 -12.38 16.06
N ALA A 352 4.10 -11.56 15.18
CA ALA A 352 2.66 -11.53 14.90
C ALA A 352 2.36 -11.04 13.49
N ARG A 353 1.13 -11.28 13.02
CA ARG A 353 0.67 -10.70 11.76
C ARG A 353 0.74 -9.17 11.79
N VAL A 354 1.20 -8.60 10.68
CA VAL A 354 1.30 -7.14 10.50
C VAL A 354 0.34 -6.60 9.43
N ASP A 355 -0.28 -7.47 8.64
CA ASP A 355 -1.16 -7.14 7.51
C ASP A 355 -2.62 -6.85 7.94
N LEU A 356 -2.80 -5.99 8.94
CA LEU A 356 -4.12 -5.69 9.51
C LEU A 356 -4.97 -4.85 8.55
N ASN A 357 -6.24 -5.22 8.39
CA ASN A 357 -7.24 -4.34 7.77
C ASN A 357 -7.79 -3.33 8.82
N PRO A 358 -8.61 -2.33 8.44
CA PRO A 358 -9.12 -1.34 9.40
C PRO A 358 -9.88 -1.95 10.59
N SER A 359 -10.71 -2.98 10.36
CA SER A 359 -11.44 -3.65 11.44
C SER A 359 -10.55 -4.44 12.39
N ASP A 360 -9.50 -5.10 11.85
CA ASP A 360 -8.49 -5.78 12.67
C ASP A 360 -7.70 -4.78 13.50
N LEU A 361 -7.27 -3.67 12.90
CA LEU A 361 -6.53 -2.62 13.59
C LEU A 361 -7.34 -2.05 14.76
N ARG A 362 -8.62 -1.71 14.52
CA ARG A 362 -9.54 -1.24 15.56
C ARG A 362 -9.65 -2.24 16.71
N ARG A 363 -9.97 -3.50 16.39
CA ARG A 363 -10.12 -4.57 17.38
C ARG A 363 -8.85 -4.73 18.22
N VAL A 364 -7.68 -4.78 17.59
CA VAL A 364 -6.39 -4.95 18.29
C VAL A 364 -6.13 -3.81 19.26
N VAL A 365 -6.32 -2.57 18.81
CA VAL A 365 -6.04 -1.39 19.63
C VAL A 365 -7.05 -1.24 20.77
N GLU A 366 -8.32 -1.56 20.54
CA GLU A 366 -9.35 -1.60 21.60
C GLU A 366 -9.06 -2.69 22.65
N GLN A 367 -8.48 -3.83 22.25
CA GLN A 367 -8.16 -4.94 23.14
C GLN A 367 -6.84 -4.75 23.91
N ALA A 368 -5.79 -4.29 23.23
CA ALA A 368 -4.42 -4.29 23.76
C ALA A 368 -3.85 -2.89 24.01
N GLY A 369 -4.59 -1.82 23.70
CA GLY A 369 -4.14 -0.43 23.84
C GLY A 369 -3.16 0.02 22.75
N GLY A 370 -2.64 -0.89 21.92
CA GLY A 370 -1.71 -0.57 20.85
C GLY A 370 -1.62 -1.65 19.80
N CYS A 371 -0.97 -1.32 18.68
CA CYS A 371 -0.63 -2.27 17.62
C CYS A 371 0.68 -1.86 16.94
N ILE A 372 1.33 -2.78 16.24
CA ILE A 372 2.41 -2.51 15.28
C ILE A 372 1.99 -3.15 13.95
N ALA A 373 1.33 -2.35 13.10
CA ALA A 373 0.78 -2.78 11.83
C ALA A 373 1.61 -2.29 10.63
N TRP A 374 1.56 -3.00 9.51
CA TRP A 374 2.13 -2.57 8.25
C TRP A 374 1.20 -1.63 7.50
N ASN A 375 1.75 -0.51 7.01
CA ASN A 375 1.01 0.53 6.29
C ASN A 375 0.41 0.09 4.94
N GLY A 376 0.82 -1.05 4.38
CA GLY A 376 0.54 -1.41 2.99
C GLY A 376 -0.93 -1.60 2.64
N ARG A 377 -1.79 -1.92 3.61
CA ARG A 377 -3.26 -1.99 3.42
C ARG A 377 -3.99 -0.69 3.76
N LEU A 378 -3.27 0.30 4.26
CA LEU A 378 -3.81 1.50 4.92
C LEU A 378 -3.42 2.81 4.19
N ASN A 379 -2.80 2.79 3.01
CA ASN A 379 -2.62 4.01 2.21
C ASN A 379 -2.29 3.70 0.74
N HIS A 380 -2.59 4.65 -0.15
CA HIS A 380 -2.30 4.57 -1.57
C HIS A 380 -0.78 4.51 -1.81
N SER A 381 -0.34 3.40 -2.40
CA SER A 381 1.07 3.05 -2.52
C SER A 381 1.80 3.79 -3.66
N VAL A 382 1.08 4.23 -4.70
CA VAL A 382 1.67 4.71 -5.97
C VAL A 382 2.56 5.94 -5.82
N LEU A 383 2.12 6.93 -5.03
CA LEU A 383 2.86 8.19 -4.84
C LEU A 383 4.17 7.95 -4.07
N ASP A 384 4.12 7.17 -3.00
CA ASP A 384 5.29 6.89 -2.18
C ASP A 384 6.26 5.95 -2.90
N GLU A 385 5.76 4.92 -3.58
CA GLU A 385 6.58 4.00 -4.37
C GLU A 385 7.33 4.73 -5.49
N SER A 386 6.65 5.64 -6.19
CA SER A 386 7.26 6.45 -7.26
C SER A 386 8.28 7.43 -6.69
N MET A 387 7.97 8.11 -5.59
CA MET A 387 8.93 9.01 -4.94
C MET A 387 10.18 8.27 -4.47
N HIS A 388 10.02 7.12 -3.80
CA HIS A 388 11.15 6.31 -3.36
C HIS A 388 11.96 5.75 -4.53
N ARG A 389 11.33 5.45 -5.67
CA ARG A 389 12.04 5.04 -6.89
C ARG A 389 12.94 6.16 -7.39
N LEU A 390 12.42 7.38 -7.48
CA LEU A 390 13.17 8.56 -7.93
C LEU A 390 14.28 8.94 -6.95
N GLU A 391 14.03 8.88 -5.64
CA GLU A 391 15.04 9.08 -4.60
C GLU A 391 16.25 8.16 -4.82
N ARG A 392 16.03 6.87 -5.10
CA ARG A 392 17.13 5.93 -5.33
C ARG A 392 17.88 6.16 -6.63
N LEU A 393 17.18 6.55 -7.69
CA LEU A 393 17.78 6.73 -9.02
C LEU A 393 18.54 8.06 -9.14
N LEU A 394 18.01 9.11 -8.53
CA LEU A 394 18.44 10.49 -8.76
C LEU A 394 19.00 11.17 -7.50
N ALA A 395 19.00 10.49 -6.35
CA ALA A 395 19.43 11.05 -5.06
C ALA A 395 18.71 12.36 -4.68
N LEU A 396 17.43 12.47 -5.02
CA LEU A 396 16.62 13.66 -4.75
C LEU A 396 16.44 13.90 -3.26
N ASP A 397 16.36 15.18 -2.86
CA ASP A 397 15.85 15.54 -1.55
C ASP A 397 14.33 15.33 -1.50
N THR A 398 13.90 14.30 -0.78
CA THR A 398 12.48 13.93 -0.65
C THR A 398 11.93 14.27 0.73
N ARG A 399 12.65 15.04 1.56
CA ARG A 399 12.31 15.24 2.98
C ARG A 399 10.93 15.86 3.17
N ARG A 400 10.61 16.94 2.46
CA ARG A 400 9.31 17.60 2.53
C ARG A 400 8.18 16.63 2.18
N TRP A 401 8.30 15.94 1.05
CA TRP A 401 7.34 14.91 0.63
C TRP A 401 7.18 13.80 1.69
N SER A 402 8.30 13.34 2.27
CA SER A 402 8.32 12.33 3.32
C SER A 402 7.58 12.79 4.58
N VAL A 403 7.75 14.05 5.01
CA VAL A 403 7.04 14.62 6.16
C VAL A 403 5.52 14.59 5.95
N ALA A 404 5.04 15.03 4.77
CA ALA A 404 3.61 14.94 4.43
C ALA A 404 3.11 13.48 4.36
N SER A 405 3.90 12.59 3.77
CA SER A 405 3.58 11.17 3.68
C SER A 405 3.50 10.49 5.05
N ILE A 406 4.39 10.84 5.97
CA ILE A 406 4.44 10.30 7.33
C ILE A 406 3.24 10.81 8.14
N LEU A 407 3.03 12.12 8.20
CA LEU A 407 1.97 12.70 9.04
C LEU A 407 0.57 12.34 8.54
N SER A 408 0.34 12.28 7.23
CA SER A 408 -0.97 11.85 6.69
C SER A 408 -1.36 10.43 7.13
N LYS A 409 -0.39 9.50 7.22
CA LYS A 409 -0.63 8.13 7.72
C LYS A 409 -0.92 8.09 9.21
N LYS A 410 -0.22 8.92 9.99
CA LYS A 410 -0.41 9.05 11.44
C LYS A 410 -1.79 9.63 11.74
N TRP A 411 -2.16 10.67 10.99
CA TRP A 411 -3.47 11.30 11.04
C TRP A 411 -4.58 10.30 10.72
N SER A 412 -4.44 9.53 9.63
CA SER A 412 -5.44 8.53 9.21
C SER A 412 -5.64 7.43 10.28
N ALA A 413 -4.58 7.01 10.97
CA ALA A 413 -4.66 6.07 12.09
C ALA A 413 -5.29 6.68 13.37
N GLY A 414 -5.76 7.93 13.32
CA GLY A 414 -6.41 8.61 14.44
C GLY A 414 -5.44 9.22 15.45
N SER A 415 -4.13 9.27 15.15
CA SER A 415 -3.16 9.90 16.06
C SER A 415 -3.46 11.40 16.20
N THR A 416 -3.33 11.88 17.44
CA THR A 416 -3.49 13.29 17.81
C THR A 416 -2.14 13.90 18.22
N HIS A 417 -1.27 13.06 18.79
CA HIS A 417 0.01 13.41 19.34
C HIS A 417 1.09 12.51 18.72
N VAL A 418 2.17 13.06 18.17
CA VAL A 418 3.22 12.27 17.52
C VAL A 418 4.59 12.73 17.96
N VAL A 419 5.39 11.80 18.49
CA VAL A 419 6.81 12.02 18.76
C VAL A 419 7.63 11.45 17.61
N VAL A 420 8.49 12.27 17.02
CA VAL A 420 9.32 11.91 15.86
C VAL A 420 10.79 11.90 16.26
N ASP A 421 11.46 10.79 15.97
CA ASP A 421 12.90 10.65 16.04
C ASP A 421 13.52 11.03 14.68
N VAL A 422 14.48 11.95 14.69
CA VAL A 422 15.19 12.43 13.48
C VAL A 422 16.68 12.09 13.60
N PRO A 423 17.08 10.84 13.31
CA PRO A 423 18.48 10.45 13.35
C PRO A 423 19.28 11.23 12.30
N TYR A 424 20.44 11.77 12.69
CA TYR A 424 21.39 12.36 11.76
C TYR A 424 22.73 11.61 11.80
N MET A 425 23.36 11.51 10.64
CA MET A 425 24.69 10.94 10.48
C MET A 425 25.28 11.37 9.13
N PRO A 426 26.60 11.57 9.01
CA PRO A 426 27.22 11.85 7.73
C PRO A 426 26.88 10.80 6.65
N GLY A 427 26.33 11.25 5.52
CA GLY A 427 25.87 10.38 4.43
C GLY A 427 24.58 9.59 4.71
N GLY A 428 23.88 9.87 5.83
CA GLY A 428 22.52 9.40 6.08
C GLY A 428 21.47 10.21 5.34
N LYS A 429 20.19 9.89 5.57
CA LYS A 429 19.04 10.67 5.04
C LYS A 429 19.05 12.13 5.50
N VAL A 430 19.58 12.35 6.70
CA VAL A 430 19.79 13.65 7.32
C VAL A 430 21.26 13.68 7.72
N ALA A 431 22.03 14.56 7.09
CA ALA A 431 23.49 14.47 7.15
C ALA A 431 24.07 15.12 8.42
N SER A 432 23.36 16.10 8.99
CA SER A 432 23.85 16.94 10.08
C SER A 432 22.77 17.26 11.10
N LEU A 433 23.20 17.73 12.27
CA LEU A 433 22.30 18.23 13.31
C LEU A 433 21.46 19.42 12.81
N GLN A 434 22.05 20.31 12.01
CA GLN A 434 21.36 21.48 11.45
C GLN A 434 20.22 21.04 10.51
N GLU A 435 20.48 20.07 9.63
CA GLU A 435 19.43 19.50 8.78
C GLU A 435 18.35 18.79 9.60
N ALA A 436 18.74 18.08 10.67
CA ALA A 436 17.79 17.42 11.56
C ALA A 436 16.87 18.42 12.26
N GLN A 437 17.40 19.57 12.68
CA GLN A 437 16.62 20.66 13.27
C GLN A 437 15.65 21.28 12.24
N ALA A 438 16.09 21.48 11.00
CA ALA A 438 15.22 21.97 9.93
C ALA A 438 14.06 20.98 9.65
N VAL A 439 14.36 19.68 9.59
CA VAL A 439 13.35 18.63 9.44
C VAL A 439 12.40 18.59 10.65
N ALA A 440 12.92 18.73 11.86
CA ALA A 440 12.11 18.76 13.07
C ALA A 440 11.11 19.94 13.06
N ALA A 441 11.56 21.13 12.64
CA ALA A 441 10.69 22.30 12.49
C ALA A 441 9.60 22.08 11.43
N MET A 442 9.92 21.40 10.31
CA MET A 442 8.92 21.03 9.30
C MET A 442 7.83 20.11 9.87
N PHE A 443 8.20 19.13 10.69
CA PHE A 443 7.22 18.24 11.35
C PHE A 443 6.27 19.00 12.28
N ASP A 444 6.79 19.94 13.08
CA ASP A 444 5.99 20.73 14.03
C ASP A 444 5.02 21.69 13.29
N SER A 445 5.55 22.42 12.30
CA SER A 445 4.76 23.32 11.46
C SER A 445 3.64 22.59 10.72
N LEU A 446 3.95 21.48 10.05
CA LEU A 446 2.94 20.70 9.33
C LEU A 446 1.95 20.02 10.28
N GLY A 447 2.43 19.50 11.42
CA GLY A 447 1.57 18.93 12.46
C GLY A 447 0.50 19.91 12.92
N THR A 448 0.90 21.14 13.24
CA THR A 448 -0.02 22.22 13.64
C THR A 448 -1.07 22.48 12.56
N ARG A 449 -0.66 22.55 11.28
CA ARG A 449 -1.58 22.75 10.13
C ARG A 449 -2.55 21.59 9.91
N LEU A 450 -2.22 20.38 10.37
CA LEU A 450 -3.08 19.19 10.31
C LEU A 450 -3.91 18.99 11.59
N GLY A 451 -3.81 19.88 12.58
CA GLY A 451 -4.49 19.74 13.87
C GLY A 451 -3.92 18.60 14.72
N MET A 452 -2.60 18.38 14.65
CA MET A 452 -1.87 17.39 15.43
C MET A 452 -0.79 18.05 16.28
N THR A 453 -0.58 17.55 17.48
CA THR A 453 0.58 17.94 18.31
C THR A 453 1.77 17.07 17.93
N VAL A 454 2.71 17.64 17.18
CA VAL A 454 3.90 16.91 16.72
C VAL A 454 5.15 17.47 17.39
N ARG A 455 6.00 16.59 17.90
CA ARG A 455 7.30 16.96 18.50
C ARG A 455 8.40 16.09 17.91
N ALA A 456 9.30 16.72 17.16
CA ALA A 456 10.40 16.05 16.50
C ALA A 456 11.72 16.35 17.19
N TYR A 457 12.55 15.33 17.37
CA TYR A 457 13.80 15.40 18.11
C TYR A 457 14.96 14.87 17.28
N PRO A 458 15.98 15.70 16.99
CA PRO A 458 17.25 15.22 16.49
C PRO A 458 17.86 14.15 17.41
N SER A 459 18.45 13.11 16.83
CA SER A 459 19.19 12.10 17.59
C SER A 459 20.42 11.63 16.84
N ASP A 460 21.42 11.14 17.56
CA ASP A 460 22.59 10.53 16.94
C ASP A 460 22.19 9.21 16.27
N GLY A 461 22.55 9.09 14.99
CA GLY A 461 22.34 7.90 14.16
C GLY A 461 23.63 7.27 13.65
N ALA A 462 24.80 7.71 14.10
CA ALA A 462 26.10 7.32 13.53
C ALA A 462 26.42 5.83 13.67
N ALA A 463 26.11 5.22 14.83
CA ALA A 463 26.33 3.81 15.10
C ALA A 463 25.03 2.99 15.01
N PRO A 464 25.11 1.68 14.71
CA PRO A 464 23.98 0.77 14.91
C PRO A 464 23.49 0.81 16.36
N ILE A 465 22.18 0.64 16.55
CA ILE A 465 21.56 0.52 17.87
C ILE A 465 21.27 -0.96 18.12
N GLY A 466 21.64 -1.45 19.29
CA GLY A 466 21.53 -2.87 19.60
C GLY A 466 22.63 -3.71 18.95
N ARG A 467 22.54 -5.02 19.15
CA ARG A 467 23.52 -6.00 18.66
C ARG A 467 23.07 -6.65 17.36
N GLY A 468 21.78 -6.91 17.24
CA GLY A 468 21.17 -7.60 16.12
C GLY A 468 20.86 -6.68 14.95
N ILE A 469 21.22 -7.09 13.74
CA ILE A 469 20.84 -6.42 12.49
C ILE A 469 20.18 -7.44 11.57
N GLY A 470 18.87 -7.30 11.37
CA GLY A 470 18.02 -8.29 10.70
C GLY A 470 16.81 -8.69 11.57
N PRO A 471 15.68 -9.14 10.99
CA PRO A 471 14.40 -9.18 11.69
C PRO A 471 14.43 -9.99 13.01
N ALA A 472 14.85 -11.26 12.98
CA ALA A 472 14.85 -12.10 14.18
C ALA A 472 15.90 -11.68 15.21
N LEU A 473 17.06 -11.17 14.77
CA LEU A 473 18.11 -10.69 15.68
C LEU A 473 17.68 -9.41 16.41
N GLU A 474 17.03 -8.50 15.70
CA GLU A 474 16.51 -7.28 16.30
C GLU A 474 15.34 -7.57 17.25
N VAL A 475 14.51 -8.57 16.93
CA VAL A 475 13.47 -9.07 17.84
C VAL A 475 14.07 -9.67 19.11
N ARG A 476 15.15 -10.45 19.00
CA ARG A 476 15.88 -10.96 20.17
C ARG A 476 16.28 -9.81 21.09
N ASP A 477 16.88 -8.75 20.55
CA ASP A 477 17.32 -7.60 21.33
C ASP A 477 16.14 -6.88 22.00
N VAL A 478 15.02 -6.69 21.28
CA VAL A 478 13.78 -6.13 21.84
C VAL A 478 13.25 -6.97 23.01
N LEU A 479 13.17 -8.29 22.84
CA LEU A 479 12.67 -9.19 23.88
C LEU A 479 13.60 -9.19 25.10
N GLN A 480 14.92 -9.19 24.90
CA GLN A 480 15.89 -9.07 25.99
C GLN A 480 15.67 -7.79 26.80
N VAL A 481 15.40 -6.65 26.14
CA VAL A 481 15.08 -5.40 26.85
C VAL A 481 13.77 -5.52 27.64
N LEU A 482 12.71 -6.06 27.03
CA LEU A 482 11.41 -6.22 27.70
C LEU A 482 11.44 -7.23 28.86
N GLU A 483 12.33 -8.22 28.79
CA GLU A 483 12.52 -9.25 29.81
C GLU A 483 13.49 -8.83 30.93
N GLY A 484 14.18 -7.69 30.77
CA GLY A 484 15.22 -7.26 31.70
C GLY A 484 16.46 -8.16 31.69
N ASP A 485 16.75 -8.82 30.55
CA ASP A 485 17.90 -9.70 30.41
C ASP A 485 19.21 -8.91 30.61
N PRO A 486 20.18 -9.42 31.40
CA PRO A 486 21.47 -8.75 31.58
C PRO A 486 22.25 -8.52 30.27
N ARG A 487 21.95 -9.26 29.21
CA ARG A 487 22.54 -9.13 27.87
C ARG A 487 21.83 -8.11 26.99
N ALA A 488 20.73 -7.53 27.46
CA ALA A 488 19.96 -6.54 26.73
C ALA A 488 20.83 -5.35 26.31
N PRO A 489 20.78 -4.89 25.05
CA PRO A 489 21.57 -3.75 24.63
C PRO A 489 21.11 -2.46 25.32
N ALA A 490 22.04 -1.84 26.07
CA ALA A 490 21.75 -0.64 26.87
C ALA A 490 21.36 0.56 26.01
N ASP A 491 22.01 0.75 24.86
CA ASP A 491 21.70 1.81 23.90
C ASP A 491 20.27 1.74 23.35
N LEU A 492 19.79 0.54 23.02
CA LEU A 492 18.42 0.29 22.58
C LEU A 492 17.43 0.58 23.71
N ARG A 493 17.70 0.08 24.92
CA ARG A 493 16.87 0.32 26.10
C ARG A 493 16.78 1.81 26.43
N ASP A 494 17.90 2.49 26.51
CA ASP A 494 17.98 3.87 26.98
C ASP A 494 17.32 4.82 25.96
N LYS A 495 17.51 4.59 24.64
CA LYS A 495 16.79 5.33 23.61
C LYS A 495 15.28 5.03 23.63
N ALA A 496 14.87 3.78 23.89
CA ALA A 496 13.45 3.43 24.04
C ALA A 496 12.80 4.13 25.24
N LEU A 497 13.47 4.12 26.39
CA LEU A 497 12.99 4.83 27.59
C LEU A 497 12.88 6.33 27.35
N LEU A 498 13.87 6.96 26.70
CA LEU A 498 13.82 8.39 26.37
C LEU A 498 12.60 8.75 25.50
N PHE A 499 12.33 7.96 24.45
CA PHE A 499 11.19 8.22 23.57
C PHE A 499 9.85 7.85 24.20
N ALA A 500 9.80 6.80 25.04
CA ALA A 500 8.62 6.49 25.82
C ALA A 500 8.32 7.63 26.81
N ALA A 501 9.31 8.12 27.55
CA ALA A 501 9.19 9.24 28.48
C ALA A 501 8.60 10.48 27.82
N ARG A 502 9.10 10.84 26.62
CA ARG A 502 8.58 11.96 25.83
C ARG A 502 7.12 11.80 25.43
N ILE A 503 6.67 10.57 25.19
CA ILE A 503 5.28 10.27 24.85
C ILE A 503 4.41 10.27 26.09
N LEU A 504 4.85 9.64 27.17
CA LEU A 504 4.13 9.60 28.44
C LEU A 504 3.95 11.02 29.03
N ALA A 505 4.93 11.92 28.83
CA ALA A 505 4.81 13.32 29.22
C ALA A 505 3.70 14.09 28.49
N LEU A 506 3.12 13.53 27.42
CA LEU A 506 1.95 14.10 26.74
C LEU A 506 0.64 13.70 27.43
N ASP A 507 0.67 12.74 28.37
CA ASP A 507 -0.45 12.48 29.27
C ASP A 507 -0.55 13.62 30.30
N PRO A 508 -1.69 14.32 30.40
CA PRO A 508 -1.89 15.41 31.35
C PRO A 508 -1.68 15.00 32.82
N THR A 509 -1.79 13.72 33.15
CA THR A 509 -1.57 13.19 34.51
C THR A 509 -0.09 12.96 34.84
N ILE A 510 0.77 12.85 33.82
CA ILE A 510 2.22 12.71 33.97
C ILE A 510 2.93 14.05 33.88
N GLY A 511 2.50 14.95 33.00
CA GLY A 511 2.87 16.38 33.01
C GLY A 511 4.28 16.77 32.55
N ASP A 512 5.32 15.96 32.82
CA ASP A 512 6.69 16.29 32.41
C ASP A 512 7.57 15.09 32.02
N LEU A 513 8.75 15.38 31.46
CA LEU A 513 9.70 14.38 30.96
C LEU A 513 10.31 13.52 32.08
N ALA A 514 10.58 14.10 33.26
CA ALA A 514 11.21 13.39 34.36
C ALA A 514 10.24 12.37 34.97
N GLN A 515 8.98 12.76 35.14
CA GLN A 515 7.89 11.87 35.56
C GLN A 515 7.61 10.82 34.50
N GLY A 516 7.62 11.20 33.21
CA GLY A 516 7.52 10.26 32.10
C GLY A 516 8.65 9.23 32.08
N GLU A 517 9.89 9.62 32.38
CA GLU A 517 11.03 8.71 32.47
C GLU A 517 10.90 7.75 33.65
N SER A 518 10.52 8.27 34.83
CA SER A 518 10.27 7.45 36.01
C SER A 518 9.21 6.38 35.71
N ARG A 519 8.09 6.78 35.10
CA ARG A 519 7.00 5.86 34.74
C ARG A 519 7.40 4.84 33.68
N ALA A 520 8.13 5.25 32.64
CA ALA A 520 8.61 4.33 31.61
C ALA A 520 9.56 3.27 32.18
N ARG A 521 10.45 3.66 33.10
CA ARG A 521 11.36 2.75 33.80
C ARG A 521 10.61 1.79 34.70
N GLU A 522 9.64 2.28 35.45
CA GLU A 522 8.76 1.47 36.31
C GLU A 522 8.05 0.38 35.50
N LEU A 523 7.37 0.75 34.42
CA LEU A 523 6.61 -0.17 33.54
C LEU A 523 7.49 -1.22 32.85
N LEU A 524 8.74 -0.86 32.54
CA LEU A 524 9.71 -1.81 32.00
C LEU A 524 10.18 -2.78 33.09
N ALA A 525 10.53 -2.27 34.27
CA ALA A 525 11.06 -3.05 35.39
C ALA A 525 10.02 -4.00 36.02
N SER A 526 8.75 -3.60 36.09
CA SER A 526 7.64 -4.42 36.61
C SER A 526 7.23 -5.57 35.65
N GLY A 527 7.74 -5.54 34.41
CA GLY A 527 7.32 -6.43 33.34
C GLY A 527 5.94 -6.11 32.74
N ASP A 528 5.33 -4.96 33.08
CA ASP A 528 4.06 -4.53 32.49
C ASP A 528 4.20 -4.30 30.98
N ALA A 529 5.29 -3.67 30.54
CA ALA A 529 5.57 -3.52 29.11
C ALA A 529 5.65 -4.88 28.40
N ARG A 530 6.30 -5.87 29.00
CA ARG A 530 6.36 -7.23 28.43
C ARG A 530 4.97 -7.87 28.31
N ARG A 531 4.11 -7.73 29.34
CA ARG A 531 2.72 -8.20 29.30
C ARG A 531 1.91 -7.50 28.20
N ALA A 532 2.07 -6.19 28.05
CA ALA A 532 1.42 -5.43 26.98
C ALA A 532 1.90 -5.86 25.59
N MET A 533 3.21 -6.11 25.40
CA MET A 533 3.71 -6.66 24.13
C MET A 533 3.08 -8.02 23.82
N GLN A 534 2.97 -8.90 24.81
CA GLN A 534 2.34 -10.20 24.64
C GLN A 534 0.85 -10.07 24.24
N ALA A 535 0.11 -9.17 24.90
CA ALA A 535 -1.29 -8.89 24.54
C ALA A 535 -1.43 -8.35 23.10
N ILE A 536 -0.51 -7.48 22.66
CA ILE A 536 -0.47 -6.98 21.28
C ILE A 536 -0.21 -8.11 20.29
N ILE A 537 0.75 -9.00 20.57
CA ILE A 537 1.08 -10.15 19.74
C ILE A 537 -0.13 -11.09 19.60
N GLU A 538 -0.79 -11.41 20.70
CA GLU A 538 -1.98 -12.26 20.72
C GLU A 538 -3.14 -11.64 19.95
N ALA A 539 -3.43 -10.36 20.19
CA ALA A 539 -4.52 -9.66 19.53
C ALA A 539 -4.29 -9.53 18.01
N GLN A 540 -3.05 -9.30 17.58
CA GLN A 540 -2.67 -9.26 16.16
C GLN A 540 -2.69 -10.63 15.48
N GLY A 541 -2.61 -11.71 16.27
CA GLY A 541 -2.45 -13.07 15.79
C GLY A 541 -0.99 -13.46 15.73
N ALA A 542 -0.55 -14.24 16.73
CA ALA A 542 0.82 -14.69 16.88
C ALA A 542 1.27 -15.56 15.68
N THR A 543 2.51 -15.34 15.25
CA THR A 543 3.14 -16.17 14.21
C THR A 543 3.81 -17.37 14.88
N ALA A 544 3.67 -18.56 14.29
CA ALA A 544 4.43 -19.72 14.75
C ALA A 544 5.94 -19.44 14.60
N ARG A 545 6.72 -19.62 15.67
CA ARG A 545 8.18 -19.48 15.59
C ARG A 545 8.73 -20.50 14.61
N ALA A 546 9.27 -20.04 13.49
CA ALA A 546 9.98 -20.91 12.56
C ALA A 546 11.23 -21.49 13.27
N SER A 547 11.40 -22.81 13.12
CA SER A 547 12.57 -23.53 13.61
C SER A 547 13.79 -23.18 12.74
N ALA A 548 14.85 -22.67 13.37
CA ALA A 548 16.10 -22.27 12.70
C ALA A 548 17.02 -23.47 12.39
N ALA A 549 16.46 -24.57 11.86
CA ALA A 549 17.15 -25.86 11.75
C ALA A 549 18.39 -25.87 10.84
N SER A 550 18.68 -24.79 10.10
CA SER A 550 19.85 -24.70 9.21
C SER A 550 20.50 -23.31 9.18
N LEU A 551 20.65 -22.67 10.35
CA LEU A 551 21.34 -21.37 10.43
C LEU A 551 22.86 -21.56 10.47
N ALA A 552 23.54 -21.14 9.39
CA ALA A 552 24.99 -21.11 9.36
C ALA A 552 25.50 -19.76 9.93
N LEU A 553 26.53 -19.83 10.78
CA LEU A 553 27.12 -18.68 11.46
C LEU A 553 28.61 -18.60 11.12
N HIS A 554 29.07 -17.44 10.66
CA HIS A 554 30.48 -17.19 10.36
C HIS A 554 30.99 -15.96 11.12
N PRO A 555 32.00 -16.10 12.02
CA PRO A 555 32.58 -14.96 12.72
C PRO A 555 33.49 -14.15 11.79
N ILE A 556 33.42 -12.82 11.90
CA ILE A 556 34.38 -11.89 11.31
C ILE A 556 35.23 -11.35 12.46
N CYS A 557 36.53 -11.65 12.45
CA CYS A 557 37.45 -11.30 13.52
C CYS A 557 38.37 -10.14 13.12
N THR A 558 38.91 -9.44 14.12
CA THR A 558 39.98 -8.46 13.90
C THR A 558 41.35 -9.14 13.88
N ALA A 559 42.25 -8.71 12.98
CA ALA A 559 43.64 -9.16 12.97
C ALA A 559 44.53 -8.42 14.00
N GLN A 560 44.03 -7.31 14.57
CA GLN A 560 44.80 -6.44 15.46
C GLN A 560 44.02 -6.12 16.72
N SER A 561 44.74 -5.98 17.83
CA SER A 561 44.18 -5.43 19.08
C SER A 561 43.98 -3.93 18.94
N GLY A 562 42.92 -3.39 19.53
CA GLY A 562 42.61 -1.97 19.47
C GLY A 562 41.24 -1.63 20.04
N THR A 563 40.93 -0.34 20.12
CA THR A 563 39.63 0.14 20.61
C THR A 563 38.72 0.48 19.43
N VAL A 564 37.48 -0.01 19.46
CA VAL A 564 36.48 0.29 18.43
C VAL A 564 36.17 1.79 18.43
N ARG A 565 36.57 2.51 17.37
CA ARG A 565 36.30 3.95 17.23
C ARG A 565 34.96 4.23 16.59
N ALA A 566 34.59 3.46 15.57
CA ALA A 566 33.37 3.66 14.81
C ALA A 566 32.88 2.36 14.16
N ILE A 567 31.57 2.26 13.97
CA ILE A 567 30.90 1.19 13.24
C ILE A 567 30.05 1.86 12.14
N ASP A 568 30.32 1.55 10.88
CA ASP A 568 29.54 2.04 9.74
C ASP A 568 28.23 1.26 9.63
N ALA A 569 27.14 1.88 10.11
CA ALA A 569 25.82 1.26 10.11
C ALA A 569 25.31 0.92 8.69
N ARG A 570 25.70 1.68 7.66
CA ARG A 570 25.29 1.40 6.27
C ARG A 570 26.02 0.16 5.75
N ARG A 571 27.32 0.04 6.05
CA ARG A 571 28.12 -1.14 5.69
C ARG A 571 27.56 -2.40 6.35
N ILE A 572 27.30 -2.35 7.65
CA ILE A 572 26.71 -3.48 8.40
C ILE A 572 25.33 -3.84 7.84
N SER A 573 24.47 -2.85 7.56
CA SER A 573 23.17 -3.09 6.94
C SER A 573 23.29 -3.72 5.55
N THR A 574 24.32 -3.40 4.78
CA THR A 574 24.57 -4.00 3.46
C THR A 574 24.96 -5.47 3.60
N ILE A 575 25.86 -5.79 4.55
CA ILE A 575 26.27 -7.17 4.83
C ILE A 575 25.07 -8.02 5.28
N ALA A 576 24.23 -7.50 6.17
CA ALA A 576 23.01 -8.19 6.61
C ALA A 576 22.03 -8.47 5.45
N ARG A 577 21.92 -7.53 4.49
CA ARG A 577 21.09 -7.73 3.28
C ARG A 577 21.67 -8.79 2.35
N LEU A 578 23.00 -8.81 2.16
CA LEU A 578 23.68 -9.86 1.39
C LEU A 578 23.46 -11.24 2.03
N ALA A 579 23.46 -11.31 3.36
CA ALA A 579 23.18 -12.54 4.10
C ALA A 579 21.73 -13.02 3.91
N GLY A 580 20.81 -12.10 3.64
CA GLY A 580 19.47 -12.38 3.16
C GLY A 580 18.34 -11.61 3.81
N ALA A 581 18.65 -10.73 4.76
CA ALA A 581 17.65 -9.88 5.42
C ALA A 581 17.05 -8.85 4.45
N PRO A 582 15.76 -8.47 4.60
CA PRO A 582 14.79 -9.01 5.55
C PRO A 582 14.00 -10.22 5.01
N ALA A 583 14.19 -10.61 3.74
CA ALA A 583 13.40 -11.66 3.09
C ALA A 583 13.54 -13.02 3.80
N ASP A 584 14.75 -13.31 4.29
CA ASP A 584 14.97 -14.34 5.30
C ASP A 584 14.98 -13.67 6.68
N PRO A 585 13.99 -13.94 7.55
CA PRO A 585 13.90 -13.31 8.87
C PRO A 585 15.04 -13.73 9.81
N HIS A 586 15.67 -14.89 9.57
CA HIS A 586 16.78 -15.39 10.37
C HIS A 586 18.14 -14.94 9.86
N ALA A 587 18.25 -14.36 8.67
CA ALA A 587 19.50 -13.82 8.16
C ALA A 587 19.84 -12.46 8.79
N GLY A 588 21.13 -12.15 8.91
CA GLY A 588 21.56 -10.87 9.46
C GLY A 588 23.01 -10.84 9.95
N VAL A 589 23.30 -9.83 10.77
CA VAL A 589 24.59 -9.63 11.44
C VAL A 589 24.35 -9.48 12.95
N ASP A 590 25.06 -10.26 13.76
CA ASP A 590 25.07 -10.16 15.23
C ASP A 590 26.39 -9.52 15.70
N LEU A 591 26.31 -8.26 16.14
CA LEU A 591 27.45 -7.49 16.62
C LEU A 591 27.98 -8.06 17.95
N ALA A 592 29.31 -8.18 18.01
CA ALA A 592 30.03 -8.61 19.22
C ALA A 592 30.63 -7.41 19.99
N CYS A 593 30.67 -6.22 19.38
CA CYS A 593 31.23 -5.02 19.97
C CYS A 593 30.47 -3.75 19.60
N HIS A 594 30.64 -2.71 20.43
CA HIS A 594 30.16 -1.34 20.22
C HIS A 594 31.35 -0.36 20.31
N PRO A 595 31.20 0.90 19.83
CA PRO A 595 32.21 1.93 20.02
C PRO A 595 32.67 2.05 21.48
N GLY A 596 33.97 2.25 21.68
CA GLY A 596 34.62 2.29 22.99
C GLY A 596 35.08 0.94 23.55
N LYS A 597 34.65 -0.19 22.97
CA LYS A 597 35.11 -1.52 23.40
C LYS A 597 36.56 -1.77 22.94
N HIS A 598 37.42 -2.19 23.87
CA HIS A 598 38.74 -2.72 23.53
C HIS A 598 38.63 -4.20 23.12
N LEU A 599 39.30 -4.56 22.02
CA LEU A 599 39.35 -5.90 21.45
C LEU A 599 40.80 -6.36 21.33
N THR A 600 41.03 -7.66 21.52
CA THR A 600 42.31 -8.31 21.24
C THR A 600 42.33 -8.82 19.80
N ALA A 601 43.51 -9.11 19.26
CA ALA A 601 43.65 -9.87 18.02
C ALA A 601 42.82 -11.18 18.09
N ASP A 602 42.25 -11.56 16.94
CA ASP A 602 41.35 -12.69 16.72
C ASP A 602 39.99 -12.62 17.43
N ALA A 603 39.71 -11.55 18.19
CA ALA A 603 38.39 -11.33 18.77
C ALA A 603 37.34 -11.09 17.67
N PRO A 604 36.12 -11.63 17.82
CA PRO A 604 35.05 -11.40 16.86
C PRO A 604 34.59 -9.94 16.92
N LEU A 605 34.49 -9.31 15.75
CA LEU A 605 33.83 -8.03 15.53
C LEU A 605 32.30 -8.22 15.48
N TYR A 606 31.87 -9.21 14.71
CA TYR A 606 30.48 -9.64 14.57
C TYR A 606 30.39 -11.03 13.94
N ARG A 607 29.18 -11.60 13.91
CA ARG A 607 28.88 -12.85 13.24
C ARG A 607 27.89 -12.60 12.11
N VAL A 608 28.20 -13.08 10.92
CA VAL A 608 27.26 -13.12 9.79
C VAL A 608 26.44 -14.40 9.91
N GLN A 609 25.13 -14.31 9.78
CA GLN A 609 24.24 -15.46 9.80
C GLN A 609 23.32 -15.49 8.58
N ALA A 610 23.17 -16.67 7.97
CA ALA A 610 22.31 -16.88 6.82
C ALA A 610 21.81 -18.32 6.78
N THR A 611 20.65 -18.54 6.16
CA THR A 611 20.11 -19.88 5.91
C THR A 611 20.62 -20.50 4.61
N SER A 612 21.23 -19.71 3.72
CA SER A 612 21.82 -20.14 2.45
C SER A 612 23.34 -20.02 2.48
N ALA A 613 24.03 -21.10 2.11
CA ALA A 613 25.49 -21.13 2.00
C ALA A 613 26.03 -20.12 0.98
N GLU A 614 25.32 -19.93 -0.15
CA GLU A 614 25.69 -18.94 -1.18
C GLU A 614 25.61 -17.52 -0.63
N ARG A 615 24.50 -17.18 0.06
CA ARG A 615 24.32 -15.86 0.68
C ARG A 615 25.32 -15.62 1.80
N LEU A 616 25.62 -16.64 2.60
CA LEU A 616 26.65 -16.56 3.63
C LEU A 616 28.01 -16.22 2.99
N ALA A 617 28.41 -16.95 1.94
CA ALA A 617 29.67 -16.73 1.25
C ALA A 617 29.77 -15.30 0.68
N ALA A 618 28.70 -14.81 0.03
CA ALA A 618 28.65 -13.44 -0.50
C ALA A 618 28.78 -12.37 0.60
N ALA A 619 28.07 -12.55 1.72
CA ALA A 619 28.12 -11.62 2.84
C ALA A 619 29.48 -11.63 3.57
N VAL A 620 30.09 -12.81 3.74
CA VAL A 620 31.42 -12.98 4.33
C VAL A 620 32.50 -12.37 3.44
N ALA A 621 32.44 -12.60 2.13
CA ALA A 621 33.36 -11.97 1.18
C ALA A 621 33.28 -10.44 1.25
N ALA A 622 32.07 -9.88 1.32
CA ALA A 622 31.89 -8.45 1.54
C ALA A 622 32.48 -8.00 2.89
N ALA A 623 32.19 -8.70 3.99
CA ALA A 623 32.70 -8.37 5.31
C ALA A 623 34.25 -8.40 5.38
N HIS A 624 34.91 -9.30 4.66
CA HIS A 624 36.37 -9.32 4.58
C HIS A 624 36.96 -8.17 3.75
N ALA A 625 36.27 -7.75 2.68
CA ALA A 625 36.71 -6.62 1.88
C ALA A 625 36.63 -5.28 2.64
N ASP A 626 35.60 -5.12 3.47
CA ASP A 626 35.45 -4.00 4.39
C ASP A 626 34.55 -4.44 5.54
N THR A 627 35.16 -4.55 6.74
CA THR A 627 34.47 -5.00 7.95
C THR A 627 33.43 -3.99 8.42
N GLY A 628 33.51 -2.73 7.99
CA GLY A 628 32.67 -1.64 8.48
C GLY A 628 33.00 -1.22 9.91
N ILE A 629 34.08 -1.74 10.53
CA ILE A 629 34.47 -1.38 11.89
C ILE A 629 35.91 -0.87 11.89
N ARG A 630 36.10 0.33 12.45
CA ARG A 630 37.41 0.97 12.56
C ARG A 630 37.94 0.82 13.97
N LEU A 631 39.11 0.20 14.09
CA LEU A 631 39.89 0.18 15.32
C LEU A 631 40.84 1.37 15.39
N GLY A 632 41.24 1.68 16.62
CA GLY A 632 41.97 2.87 17.00
C GLY A 632 43.27 2.61 17.70
#